data_AF-A0A971W381-F1
#
_entry.id   AF-A0A971W381-F1
#
_cell.length_a   1.000
_cell.length_b   1.000
_cell.length_c   1.000
_cell.angle_alpha   90.00
_cell.angle_beta   90.00
_cell.angle_gamma   90.00
#
_symmetry.space_group_name_H-M   'P 1'
#
loop_
_entity.id
_entity.type
_entity.pdbx_description
1 polymer ?
#
loop_
_entity_poly.entity_id
_entity_poly.type
_entity_poly.pdbx_seq_one_letter_code
_entity_poly.pdbx_strand_id
1 'polypeptide(L)'
;RKHAAAEGEREFMEGEAVIRVPSTEFGGCLDRIAALGKVTNRSTYGSDITLQYMDLETRLKSKQVQQERLIEILSKAERVEDILNIENELNRVRTEIESLGTQLRGWDNLVQYSTIRVFMTEVDPKDTKVSGLKVDNIWDRMRRGFIRTTNAIMDMIEIIIVGIGYALPVAILAGIAYLVWRKIRVSKKE
;
A
#
# COMPACT_ATOMS: atom_id res chain seq x y z
N ARG A 1 -22.15 -7.80 0.16
CA ARG A 1 -22.79 -7.99 1.48
C ARG A 1 -22.64 -6.68 2.24
N LYS A 2 -23.73 -6.02 2.65
CA LYS A 2 -23.68 -4.73 3.35
C LYS A 2 -23.53 -4.98 4.86
N HIS A 3 -22.42 -4.54 5.44
CA HIS A 3 -22.33 -4.34 6.89
C HIS A 3 -22.47 -2.85 7.16
N ALA A 4 -23.35 -2.52 8.09
CA ALA A 4 -23.51 -1.16 8.61
C ALA A 4 -22.27 -0.83 9.46
N ALA A 5 -21.56 0.24 9.10
CA ALA A 5 -20.44 0.76 9.87
C ALA A 5 -20.79 2.13 10.43
N ALA A 6 -20.43 2.32 11.69
CA ALA A 6 -20.62 3.50 12.47
C ALA A 6 -19.81 4.70 11.92
N GLU A 7 -20.27 5.88 12.33
CA GLU A 7 -19.77 7.21 12.08
C GLU A 7 -18.22 7.31 12.12
N GLY A 8 -17.58 7.57 10.98
CA GLY A 8 -16.24 8.19 10.92
C GLY A 8 -15.12 7.48 10.17
N GLU A 9 -15.28 6.25 9.67
CA GLU A 9 -14.25 5.59 8.87
C GLU A 9 -14.50 5.83 7.37
N ARG A 10 -13.66 6.66 6.73
CA ARG A 10 -13.63 6.71 5.26
C ARG A 10 -13.02 5.39 4.78
N GLU A 11 -13.81 4.56 4.10
CA GLU A 11 -13.28 3.45 3.32
C GLU A 11 -12.33 4.02 2.25
N PHE A 12 -11.04 3.69 2.33
CA PHE A 12 -10.08 4.04 1.30
C PHE A 12 -10.45 3.31 0.01
N MET A 13 -10.52 4.05 -1.08
CA MET A 13 -10.79 3.46 -2.39
C MET A 13 -9.54 2.74 -2.89
N GLU A 14 -9.70 1.47 -3.23
CA GLU A 14 -8.67 0.67 -3.90
C GLU A 14 -9.05 0.45 -5.37
N GLY A 15 -8.05 0.36 -6.24
CA GLY A 15 -8.23 0.09 -7.66
C GLY A 15 -7.11 -0.80 -8.21
N GLU A 16 -7.48 -1.68 -9.15
CA GLU A 16 -6.52 -2.43 -9.96
C GLU A 16 -6.73 -2.08 -11.44
N ALA A 17 -5.63 -1.82 -12.14
CA ALA A 17 -5.63 -1.66 -13.59
C ALA A 17 -4.58 -2.57 -14.22
N VAL A 18 -4.94 -3.23 -15.33
CA VAL A 18 -4.03 -4.05 -16.13
C VAL A 18 -3.88 -3.42 -17.50
N ILE A 19 -2.66 -3.02 -17.86
CA ILE A 19 -2.36 -2.27 -19.08
C ILE A 19 -1.37 -3.09 -19.90
N ARG A 20 -1.66 -3.29 -21.19
CA ARG A 20 -0.70 -3.85 -22.16
C ARG A 20 -0.02 -2.71 -22.91
N VAL A 21 1.31 -2.74 -22.96
CA VAL A 21 2.15 -1.69 -23.55
C VAL A 21 3.15 -2.35 -24.48
N PRO A 22 3.42 -1.79 -25.68
CA PRO A 22 4.51 -2.26 -26.52
C PRO A 22 5.82 -2.31 -25.73
N SER A 23 6.61 -3.37 -25.90
CA SER A 23 7.84 -3.59 -25.12
C SER A 23 8.85 -2.45 -25.25
N THR A 24 8.87 -1.74 -26.38
CA THR A 24 9.72 -0.55 -26.61
C THR A 24 9.31 0.65 -25.74
N GLU A 25 8.03 0.78 -25.41
CA GLU A 25 7.46 1.91 -24.67
C GLU A 25 7.26 1.61 -23.17
N PHE A 26 7.65 0.41 -22.72
CA PHE A 26 7.48 -0.05 -21.34
C PHE A 26 8.08 0.92 -20.31
N GLY A 27 9.34 1.33 -20.53
CA GLY A 27 10.04 2.26 -19.63
C GLY A 27 9.35 3.62 -19.54
N GLY A 28 9.02 4.22 -20.69
CA GLY A 28 8.34 5.52 -20.74
C GLY A 28 6.94 5.49 -20.14
N CYS A 29 6.21 4.39 -20.29
CA CYS A 29 4.91 4.21 -19.65
C CYS A 29 5.03 4.10 -18.12
N LEU A 30 5.99 3.33 -17.62
CA LEU A 30 6.27 3.22 -16.19
C LEU A 30 6.60 4.58 -15.56
N ASP A 31 7.43 5.38 -16.22
CA ASP A 31 7.81 6.71 -15.71
C ASP A 31 6.61 7.66 -15.64
N ARG A 32 5.71 7.60 -16.63
CA ARG A 32 4.46 8.37 -16.61
C ARG A 32 3.54 7.94 -15.48
N ILE A 33 3.39 6.63 -15.25
CA ILE A 33 2.57 6.10 -14.15
C ILE A 33 3.18 6.52 -12.79
N ALA A 34 4.50 6.45 -12.66
CA ALA A 34 5.20 6.88 -11.46
C ALA A 34 5.11 8.40 -11.22
N ALA A 35 4.95 9.21 -12.27
CA ALA A 35 4.76 10.66 -12.14
C ALA A 35 3.35 11.06 -11.66
N LEU A 36 2.35 10.20 -11.84
CA LEU A 36 0.95 10.50 -11.45
C LEU A 36 0.71 10.36 -9.94
N GLY A 37 1.58 9.68 -9.19
CA GLY A 37 1.39 9.43 -7.77
C GLY A 37 2.66 9.01 -7.04
N LYS A 38 2.55 8.72 -5.75
CA LYS A 38 3.68 8.21 -4.97
C LYS A 38 3.77 6.69 -5.11
N VAL A 39 4.85 6.20 -5.70
CA VAL A 39 5.11 4.76 -5.80
C VAL A 39 5.53 4.23 -4.43
N THR A 40 4.71 3.37 -3.83
CA THR A 40 5.00 2.72 -2.54
C THR A 40 5.83 1.46 -2.71
N ASN A 41 5.55 0.67 -3.76
CA ASN A 41 6.27 -0.56 -4.07
C ASN A 41 6.36 -0.74 -5.59
N ARG A 42 7.45 -1.32 -6.06
CA ARG A 42 7.68 -1.65 -7.47
C ARG A 42 8.45 -2.96 -7.57
N SER A 43 7.92 -3.88 -8.37
CA SER A 43 8.60 -5.12 -8.73
C SER A 43 8.54 -5.29 -10.25
N THR A 44 9.64 -5.70 -10.85
CA THR A 44 9.74 -5.91 -12.30
C THR A 44 10.35 -7.29 -12.52
N TYR A 45 9.67 -8.09 -13.35
CA TYR A 45 10.09 -9.44 -13.70
C TYR A 45 10.23 -9.51 -15.22
N GLY A 46 11.30 -10.13 -15.70
CA GLY A 46 11.53 -10.42 -17.11
C GLY A 46 12.04 -11.84 -17.24
N SER A 47 11.58 -12.55 -18.27
CA SER A 47 12.04 -13.90 -18.60
C SER A 47 12.62 -13.87 -20.01
N ASP A 48 13.88 -14.25 -20.16
CA ASP A 48 14.50 -14.44 -21.47
C ASP A 48 14.05 -15.79 -22.03
N ILE A 49 13.29 -15.74 -23.12
CA ILE A 49 12.76 -16.91 -23.81
C ILE A 49 13.42 -17.15 -25.18
N THR A 50 14.53 -16.46 -25.47
CA THR A 50 15.17 -16.46 -26.79
C THR A 50 15.53 -17.87 -27.26
N LEU A 51 16.13 -18.67 -26.36
CA LEU A 51 16.54 -20.03 -26.68
C LEU A 51 15.33 -20.93 -26.98
N GLN A 52 14.28 -20.82 -26.16
CA GLN A 52 13.07 -21.60 -26.37
C GLN A 52 12.40 -21.18 -27.68
N TYR A 53 12.38 -19.88 -28.00
CA TYR A 53 11.76 -19.36 -29.23
C TYR A 53 12.44 -19.93 -30.46
N MET A 54 13.77 -19.88 -30.49
CA MET A 54 14.57 -20.45 -31.57
C MET A 54 14.37 -21.98 -31.69
N ASP A 55 14.24 -22.70 -30.57
CA ASP A 55 13.95 -24.14 -30.58
C ASP A 55 12.57 -24.43 -31.20
N LEU A 56 11.52 -23.72 -30.77
CA LEU A 56 10.18 -23.88 -31.34
C LEU A 56 10.14 -23.58 -32.83
N GLU A 57 10.78 -22.49 -33.27
CA GLU A 57 10.88 -22.12 -34.68
C GLU A 57 11.60 -23.21 -35.49
N THR A 58 12.73 -23.71 -34.98
CA THR A 58 13.50 -24.78 -35.62
C THR A 58 12.68 -26.07 -35.74
N ARG A 59 11.93 -26.42 -34.69
CA ARG A 59 11.04 -27.60 -34.68
C ARG A 59 9.89 -27.43 -35.66
N LEU A 60 9.26 -26.25 -35.72
CA LEU A 60 8.22 -25.93 -36.69
C LEU A 60 8.73 -26.11 -38.12
N LYS A 61 9.89 -25.54 -38.43
CA LYS A 61 10.53 -25.66 -39.75
C LYS A 61 10.86 -27.11 -40.11
N SER A 62 11.39 -27.88 -39.16
CA SER A 62 11.67 -29.31 -39.35
C SER A 62 10.39 -30.09 -39.68
N LYS A 63 9.28 -29.79 -39.00
CA LYS A 63 7.98 -30.42 -39.26
C LYS A 63 7.39 -30.03 -40.61
N GLN A 64 7.55 -28.79 -41.05
CA GLN A 64 7.15 -28.37 -42.40
C GLN A 64 7.93 -29.11 -43.48
N VAL A 65 9.25 -29.26 -43.32
CA VAL A 65 10.07 -30.08 -44.24
C VAL A 65 9.64 -31.55 -44.22
N GLN A 66 9.30 -32.09 -43.04
CA GLN A 66 8.75 -33.43 -42.93
C GLN A 66 7.42 -33.57 -43.70
N GLN A 67 6.54 -32.58 -43.59
CA GLN A 67 5.27 -32.53 -44.32
C GLN A 67 5.49 -32.52 -45.84
N GLU A 68 6.40 -31.69 -46.34
CA GLU A 68 6.74 -31.63 -47.77
C GLU A 68 7.24 -32.98 -48.28
N ARG A 69 8.15 -33.62 -47.55
CA ARG A 69 8.64 -34.97 -47.89
C ARG A 69 7.52 -36.01 -47.89
N LEU A 70 6.60 -35.95 -46.94
CA LEU A 70 5.44 -36.86 -46.92
C LEU A 70 4.54 -36.65 -48.13
N ILE A 71 4.32 -35.39 -48.56
CA ILE A 71 3.56 -35.07 -49.78
C ILE A 71 4.29 -35.60 -51.03
N GLU A 72 5.61 -35.47 -51.10
CA GLU A 72 6.42 -36.04 -52.19
C GLU A 72 6.32 -37.56 -52.25
N ILE A 73 6.38 -38.24 -51.11
CA ILE A 73 6.23 -39.70 -51.02
C ILE A 73 4.81 -40.11 -51.41
N LEU A 74 3.80 -39.37 -50.95
CA LEU A 74 2.39 -39.60 -51.29
C LEU A 74 2.18 -39.52 -52.81
N SER A 75 2.83 -38.57 -53.48
CA SER A 75 2.71 -38.41 -54.94
C SER A 75 3.27 -39.60 -55.73
N LYS A 76 4.11 -40.43 -55.12
CA LYS A 76 4.73 -41.62 -55.71
C LYS A 76 4.11 -42.93 -55.21
N ALA A 77 3.15 -42.87 -54.28
CA ALA A 77 2.54 -44.05 -53.68
C ALA A 77 1.48 -44.65 -54.61
N GLU A 78 1.63 -45.94 -54.96
CA GLU A 78 0.69 -46.65 -55.84
C GLU A 78 -0.28 -47.57 -55.08
N ARG A 79 0.11 -48.03 -53.89
CA ARG A 79 -0.70 -48.94 -53.07
C ARG A 79 -1.63 -48.13 -52.17
N VAL A 80 -2.91 -48.50 -52.13
CA VAL A 80 -3.93 -47.85 -51.28
C VAL A 80 -3.54 -47.88 -49.79
N GLU A 81 -2.94 -48.98 -49.33
CA GLU A 81 -2.48 -49.11 -47.94
C GLU A 81 -1.38 -48.08 -47.61
N ASP A 82 -0.43 -47.84 -48.52
CA ASP A 82 0.62 -46.85 -48.34
C ASP A 82 0.04 -45.42 -48.34
N ILE A 83 -0.91 -45.14 -49.22
CA ILE A 83 -1.61 -43.85 -49.29
C ILE A 83 -2.31 -43.55 -47.95
N LEU A 84 -3.08 -44.51 -47.42
CA LEU A 84 -3.78 -44.34 -46.14
C LEU A 84 -2.82 -44.12 -44.98
N ASN A 85 -1.71 -44.86 -44.94
CA ASN A 85 -0.68 -44.69 -43.92
C ASN A 85 -0.02 -43.30 -43.99
N ILE A 86 0.31 -42.83 -45.19
CA ILE A 86 0.90 -41.50 -45.39
C ILE A 86 -0.09 -40.39 -45.05
N GLU A 87 -1.37 -40.50 -45.42
CA GLU A 87 -2.42 -39.53 -45.05
C GLU A 87 -2.61 -39.44 -43.54
N ASN A 88 -2.62 -40.57 -42.84
CA ASN A 88 -2.69 -40.59 -41.37
C ASN A 88 -1.49 -39.86 -40.75
N GLU A 89 -0.28 -40.10 -41.27
CA GLU A 89 0.91 -39.40 -40.80
C GLU A 89 0.94 -37.93 -41.17
N LEU A 90 0.44 -37.58 -42.36
CA LEU A 90 0.33 -36.19 -42.81
C LEU A 90 -0.61 -35.40 -41.89
N ASN A 91 -1.73 -35.99 -41.48
CA ASN A 91 -2.68 -35.40 -40.53
C ASN A 91 -2.04 -35.19 -39.16
N ARG A 92 -1.26 -36.16 -38.67
CA ARG A 92 -0.51 -36.01 -37.41
C ARG A 92 0.48 -34.84 -37.51
N VAL A 93 1.31 -34.81 -38.56
CA VAL A 93 2.32 -33.76 -38.75
C VAL A 93 1.66 -32.38 -38.91
N ARG A 94 0.56 -32.27 -39.65
CA ARG A 94 -0.21 -31.01 -39.76
C ARG A 94 -0.70 -30.52 -38.40
N THR A 95 -1.27 -31.40 -37.60
CA THR A 95 -1.73 -31.06 -36.25
C THR A 95 -0.57 -30.56 -35.37
N GLU A 96 0.61 -31.20 -35.46
CA GLU A 96 1.81 -30.75 -34.76
C GLU A 96 2.27 -29.36 -35.24
N ILE A 97 2.27 -29.10 -36.55
CA ILE A 97 2.62 -27.80 -37.14
C ILE A 97 1.66 -26.71 -36.64
N GLU A 98 0.36 -26.97 -36.63
CA GLU A 98 -0.65 -26.02 -36.15
C GLU A 98 -0.48 -25.69 -34.66
N SER A 99 -0.19 -26.71 -33.85
CA SER A 99 0.08 -26.55 -32.43
C SER A 99 1.35 -25.72 -32.19
N LEU A 100 2.46 -26.06 -32.86
CA LEU A 100 3.72 -25.31 -32.77
C LEU A 100 3.56 -23.87 -33.25
N GLY A 101 2.87 -23.66 -34.38
CA GLY A 101 2.60 -22.32 -34.92
C GLY A 101 1.72 -21.48 -34.00
N THR A 102 0.77 -22.10 -33.29
CA THR A 102 -0.06 -21.40 -32.29
C THR A 102 0.76 -20.99 -31.07
N GLN A 103 1.66 -21.86 -30.60
CA GLN A 103 2.57 -21.55 -29.51
C GLN A 103 3.51 -20.39 -29.87
N LEU A 104 4.09 -20.42 -31.07
CA LEU A 104 4.98 -19.37 -31.56
C LEU A 104 4.29 -18.00 -31.63
N ARG A 105 3.07 -17.93 -32.19
CA ARG A 105 2.25 -16.70 -32.18
C ARG A 105 1.93 -16.20 -30.77
N GLY A 106 1.74 -17.13 -29.82
CA GLY A 106 1.57 -16.79 -28.41
C GLY A 106 2.79 -16.06 -27.86
N TRP A 107 3.99 -16.53 -28.20
CA TRP A 107 5.24 -15.93 -27.75
C TRP A 107 5.56 -14.62 -28.46
N ASP A 108 5.26 -14.50 -29.76
CA ASP A 108 5.38 -13.22 -30.49
C ASP A 108 4.59 -12.11 -29.78
N ASN A 109 3.36 -12.42 -29.36
CA ASN A 109 2.53 -11.47 -28.61
C ASN A 109 3.11 -11.09 -27.23
N LEU A 110 3.82 -12.00 -26.57
CA LEU A 110 4.46 -11.73 -25.28
C LEU A 110 5.78 -10.97 -25.42
N VAL A 111 6.53 -11.20 -26.50
CA VAL A 111 7.76 -10.47 -26.81
C VAL A 111 7.44 -9.03 -27.23
N GLN A 112 6.41 -8.84 -28.05
CA GLN A 112 6.02 -7.52 -28.54
C GLN A 112 5.35 -6.63 -27.49
N TYR A 113 4.70 -7.23 -26.48
CA TYR A 113 3.94 -6.48 -25.47
C TYR A 113 4.32 -6.88 -24.05
N SER A 114 4.60 -5.86 -23.23
CA SER A 114 4.74 -5.97 -21.79
C SER A 114 3.41 -5.72 -21.09
N THR A 115 3.19 -6.37 -19.94
CA THR A 115 1.98 -6.18 -19.11
C THR A 115 2.35 -5.46 -17.81
N ILE A 116 1.69 -4.33 -17.56
CA ILE A 116 1.83 -3.56 -16.32
C ILE A 116 0.57 -3.75 -15.49
N ARG A 117 0.72 -4.23 -14.25
CA ARG A 117 -0.35 -4.25 -13.24
C ARG A 117 -0.10 -3.13 -12.25
N VAL A 118 -1.11 -2.28 -12.09
CA VAL A 118 -1.06 -1.14 -11.16
C VAL A 118 -2.13 -1.35 -10.09
N PHE A 119 -1.68 -1.43 -8.85
CA PHE A 119 -2.53 -1.37 -7.67
C PHE A 119 -2.44 0.05 -7.11
N MET A 120 -3.59 0.69 -6.95
CA MET A 120 -3.70 2.05 -6.42
C MET A 120 -4.58 2.05 -5.19
N THR A 121 -4.17 2.80 -4.17
CA THR A 121 -4.92 3.01 -2.95
C THR A 121 -5.00 4.51 -2.72
N GLU A 122 -6.21 5.00 -2.44
CA GLU A 122 -6.40 6.38 -2.04
C GLU A 122 -5.66 6.65 -0.72
N VAL A 123 -4.91 7.74 -0.66
CA VAL A 123 -4.19 8.15 0.54
C VAL A 123 -4.81 9.44 1.07
N ASP A 124 -5.08 9.52 2.37
CA ASP A 124 -5.57 10.76 2.97
C ASP A 124 -4.53 11.89 2.73
N PRO A 125 -4.94 13.07 2.24
CA PRO A 125 -4.08 14.25 2.15
C PRO A 125 -3.37 14.61 3.47
N LYS A 126 -3.86 14.11 4.61
CA LYS A 126 -3.24 14.26 5.94
C LYS A 126 -2.02 13.36 6.14
N ASP A 127 -1.98 12.16 5.56
CA ASP A 127 -0.88 11.20 5.71
C ASP A 127 0.27 11.41 4.71
N THR A 128 -0.02 12.05 3.58
CA THR A 128 1.01 12.50 2.62
C THR A 128 1.76 13.72 3.11
N LYS A 129 1.18 14.47 4.05
CA LYS A 129 1.84 15.53 4.78
C LYS A 129 2.53 14.94 6.01
N VAL A 130 3.78 14.49 5.84
CA VAL A 130 4.79 14.77 6.89
C VAL A 130 5.04 16.28 6.87
N SER A 131 4.00 17.07 7.15
CA SER A 131 4.12 18.49 7.40
C SER A 131 4.82 18.56 8.75
N GLY A 132 6.14 18.80 8.68
CA GLY A 132 6.95 19.14 9.83
C GLY A 132 6.18 20.08 10.73
N LEU A 133 6.23 19.78 12.04
CA LEU A 133 5.77 20.59 13.17
C LEU A 133 5.29 21.98 12.73
N LYS A 134 4.02 22.11 12.35
CA LYS A 134 3.44 23.41 12.01
C LYS A 134 3.53 24.28 13.25
N VAL A 135 4.49 25.20 13.25
CA VAL A 135 4.85 26.08 14.36
C VAL A 135 3.64 26.90 14.82
N ASP A 136 2.72 27.20 13.91
CA ASP A 136 1.45 27.91 14.19
C ASP A 136 0.61 27.21 15.28
N ASN A 137 0.52 25.88 15.25
CA ASN A 137 -0.21 25.11 16.25
C ASN A 137 0.51 25.02 17.61
N ILE A 138 1.82 25.31 17.65
CA ILE A 138 2.61 25.32 18.89
C ILE A 138 2.42 26.66 19.61
N TRP A 139 2.44 27.78 18.88
CA TRP A 139 2.21 29.11 19.44
C TRP A 139 0.81 29.24 20.07
N ASP A 140 -0.21 28.74 19.39
CA ASP A 140 -1.59 28.74 19.90
C ASP A 140 -1.77 27.84 21.12
N ARG A 141 -1.08 26.70 21.16
CA ARG A 141 -1.07 25.82 22.34
C ARG A 141 -0.33 26.47 23.52
N MET A 142 0.79 27.15 23.27
CA MET A 142 1.51 27.91 24.31
C MET A 142 0.68 29.08 24.84
N ARG A 143 0.04 29.87 23.98
CA ARG A 143 -0.83 31.00 24.39
C ARG A 143 -1.98 30.53 25.27
N ARG A 144 -2.65 29.43 24.90
CA ARG A 144 -3.72 28.84 25.72
C ARG A 144 -3.20 28.28 27.04
N GLY A 145 -2.01 27.66 27.04
CA GLY A 145 -1.33 27.20 28.25
C GLY A 145 -1.03 28.35 29.21
N PHE A 146 -0.50 29.46 28.70
CA PHE A 146 -0.16 30.64 29.50
C PHE A 146 -1.39 31.25 30.17
N ILE A 147 -2.49 31.43 29.43
CA ILE A 147 -3.76 31.96 29.99
C ILE A 147 -4.29 31.05 31.10
N ARG A 148 -4.23 29.73 30.92
CA ARG A 148 -4.63 28.77 31.95
C ARG A 148 -3.74 28.86 33.19
N THR A 149 -2.43 29.01 33.02
CA THR A 149 -1.52 29.18 34.16
C THR A 149 -1.74 30.50 34.89
N THR A 150 -2.04 31.60 34.19
CA THR A 150 -2.34 32.89 34.82
C THR A 150 -3.63 32.83 35.63
N ASN A 151 -4.69 32.21 35.09
CA ASN A 151 -5.94 32.04 35.82
C ASN A 151 -5.76 31.13 37.05
N ALA A 152 -4.99 30.04 36.95
CA ALA A 152 -4.68 29.19 38.08
C ALA A 152 -3.89 29.91 39.19
N ILE A 153 -2.99 30.84 38.83
CA ILE A 153 -2.29 31.70 39.81
C ILE A 153 -3.29 32.63 40.49
N MET A 154 -4.26 33.18 39.75
CA MET A 154 -5.27 34.08 40.30
C MET A 154 -6.21 33.35 41.29
N ASP A 155 -6.64 32.14 40.95
CA ASP A 155 -7.42 31.26 41.84
C ASP A 155 -6.63 30.89 43.11
N MET A 156 -5.32 30.63 42.98
CA MET A 156 -4.45 30.33 44.13
C MET A 156 -4.34 31.51 45.10
N ILE A 157 -4.27 32.74 44.59
CA ILE A 157 -4.23 33.97 45.41
C ILE A 157 -5.55 34.13 46.17
N GLU A 158 -6.69 33.89 45.53
CA GLU A 158 -8.01 33.94 46.18
C GLU A 158 -8.10 32.95 47.35
N ILE A 159 -7.66 31.70 47.14
CA ILE A 159 -7.63 30.67 48.19
C ILE A 159 -6.76 31.11 49.38
N ILE A 160 -5.61 31.75 49.13
CA ILE A 160 -4.73 32.25 50.21
C ILE A 160 -5.42 33.37 51.00
N ILE A 161 -6.05 34.34 50.31
CA ILE A 161 -6.74 35.47 50.97
C ILE A 161 -7.91 34.97 51.83
N VAL A 162 -8.75 34.10 51.27
CA VAL A 162 -9.87 33.49 51.99
C VAL A 162 -9.36 32.64 53.15
N GLY A 163 -8.30 31.87 52.95
CA GLY A 163 -7.66 31.05 53.98
C GLY A 163 -7.14 31.86 55.16
N ILE A 164 -6.50 33.01 54.91
CA ILE A 164 -6.08 33.94 55.97
C ILE A 164 -7.29 34.50 56.73
N GLY A 165 -8.37 34.84 56.01
CA GLY A 165 -9.63 35.28 56.62
C GLY A 165 -10.21 34.25 57.60
N TYR A 166 -10.21 32.97 57.23
CA TYR A 166 -10.65 31.88 58.11
C TYR A 166 -9.67 31.56 59.25
N ALA A 167 -8.37 31.76 59.05
CA ALA A 167 -7.36 31.50 60.06
C ALA A 167 -7.40 32.50 61.23
N LEU A 168 -7.78 33.75 60.98
CA LEU A 168 -7.82 34.83 61.99
C LEU A 168 -8.70 34.50 63.21
N PRO A 169 -9.99 34.10 63.06
CA PRO A 169 -10.82 33.71 64.20
C PRO A 169 -10.24 32.53 64.99
N VAL A 170 -9.70 31.53 64.30
CA VAL A 170 -9.12 30.33 64.94
C VAL A 170 -7.85 30.68 65.73
N ALA A 171 -6.99 31.54 65.17
CA ALA A 171 -5.79 32.02 65.86
C ALA A 171 -6.13 32.86 67.09
N ILE A 172 -7.17 33.69 67.03
CA ILE A 172 -7.66 34.47 68.18
C ILE A 172 -8.17 33.53 69.27
N LEU A 173 -8.98 32.52 68.93
CA LEU A 173 -9.49 31.54 69.89
C LEU A 173 -8.36 30.70 70.52
N ALA A 174 -7.38 30.25 69.72
CA ALA A 174 -6.22 29.54 70.22
C ALA A 174 -5.35 30.42 71.14
N GLY A 175 -5.17 31.70 70.80
CA GLY A 175 -4.49 32.68 71.65
C GLY A 175 -5.19 32.90 73.00
N ILE A 176 -6.52 33.00 73.00
CA ILE A 176 -7.32 33.11 74.23
C ILE A 176 -7.19 31.83 75.06
N ALA A 177 -7.32 30.64 74.44
CA ALA A 177 -7.16 29.36 75.12
C ALA A 177 -5.76 29.23 75.75
N TYR A 178 -4.70 29.65 75.04
CA TYR A 178 -3.34 29.67 75.55
C TYR A 178 -3.18 30.61 76.76
N LEU A 179 -3.77 31.82 76.71
CA LEU A 179 -3.73 32.76 77.84
C LEU A 179 -4.46 32.22 79.07
N VAL A 180 -5.62 31.57 78.89
CA VAL A 180 -6.36 30.91 79.97
C VAL A 180 -5.54 29.77 80.58
N TRP A 181 -4.96 28.91 79.74
CA TRP A 181 -4.09 27.82 80.19
C TRP A 181 -2.87 28.33 80.96
N ARG A 182 -2.24 29.43 80.50
CA ARG A 182 -1.12 30.08 81.19
C ARG A 182 -1.53 30.62 82.56
N LYS A 183 -2.69 31.29 82.66
CA LYS A 183 -3.20 31.80 83.95
C LYS A 183 -3.47 30.67 84.95
N ILE A 184 -4.05 29.56 84.51
CA ILE A 184 -4.33 28.40 85.38
C ILE A 184 -3.03 27.74 85.88
N ARG A 185 -1.99 27.67 85.04
CA ARG A 185 -0.68 27.15 85.48
C ARG A 185 0.03 28.05 86.49
N VAL A 186 -0.11 29.37 86.36
CA VAL A 186 0.55 30.34 87.27
C VAL A 186 -0.17 30.39 88.63
N SER A 187 -1.49 30.26 88.66
CA SER A 187 -2.29 30.25 89.91
C SER A 187 -2.15 28.98 90.76
N LYS A 188 -1.48 27.94 90.26
CA LYS A 188 -1.26 26.67 91.00
C LYS A 188 0.12 26.62 91.67
N LYS A 189 0.81 27.77 91.76
CA LYS A 189 2.17 27.91 92.32
C LYS A 189 2.28 28.97 93.42
N GLU A 190 1.15 29.50 93.89
CA GLU A 190 0.99 30.16 95.20
C GLU A 190 0.25 29.20 96.13
#